data_AF-A0A970GSY0-F1
#
_entry.id   AF-A0A970GSY0-F1
#
_cell.length_a   1.000
_cell.length_b   1.000
_cell.length_c   1.000
_cell.angle_alpha   90.00
_cell.angle_beta   90.00
_cell.angle_gamma   90.00
#
_symmetry.space_group_name_H-M   'P 1'
#
loop_
_entity.id
_entity.type
_entity.pdbx_description
1 polymer ?
#
loop_
_entity_poly.entity_id
_entity_poly.type
_entity_poly.pdbx_seq_one_letter_code
_entity_poly.pdbx_strand_id
1 'polypeptide(L)'
;MNVLPLTYELLKRDKNTGARLGKIKTPHGMIDTPVFMPVGTQATVKSMTPEELKEIGAQIILSNTYHLFLRPGSKLIAEAGGLHKFMHWDRPILTDSGGFQVYSLSALNEITEEGVHFRSHLDGSSKFISPEISMEVQMDLGSDIVMAFDECPPYHADYDYIARFLERTIRWAKRCKEAMRSENQALFGIIQG
;
A
#
# COMPACT_ATOMS: atom_id res chain seq x y z
N MET A 1 -6.67 15.85 -21.63
CA MET A 1 -7.62 14.93 -20.97
C MET A 1 -6.89 14.38 -19.76
N ASN A 2 -7.39 14.57 -18.54
CA ASN A 2 -6.82 13.91 -17.36
C ASN A 2 -7.11 12.41 -17.49
N VAL A 3 -6.12 11.65 -17.94
CA VAL A 3 -6.18 10.18 -17.91
C VAL A 3 -5.99 9.80 -16.46
N LEU A 4 -6.99 9.14 -15.86
CA LEU A 4 -6.84 8.61 -14.51
C LEU A 4 -5.70 7.59 -14.50
N PRO A 5 -4.88 7.55 -13.43
CA PRO A 5 -3.78 6.58 -13.32
C PRO A 5 -4.29 5.14 -13.34
N LEU A 6 -5.55 4.92 -12.96
CA LEU A 6 -6.19 3.63 -12.93
C LEU A 6 -7.62 3.71 -13.48
N THR A 7 -8.00 2.73 -14.29
CA THR A 7 -9.40 2.53 -14.71
C THR A 7 -9.82 1.09 -14.47
N TYR A 8 -11.07 0.91 -14.04
CA TYR A 8 -11.69 -0.40 -13.87
C TYR A 8 -12.83 -0.60 -14.87
N GLU A 9 -12.84 -1.77 -15.51
CA GLU A 9 -13.90 -2.21 -16.42
C GLU A 9 -14.56 -3.47 -15.84
N LEU A 10 -15.88 -3.43 -15.63
CA LEU A 10 -16.66 -4.61 -15.27
C LEU A 10 -17.07 -5.34 -16.56
N LEU A 11 -16.53 -6.53 -16.79
CA LEU A 11 -16.82 -7.33 -17.98
C LEU A 11 -18.07 -8.19 -17.79
N LYS A 12 -18.22 -8.80 -16.61
CA LYS A 12 -19.35 -9.66 -16.31
C LYS A 12 -19.63 -9.66 -14.81
N ARG A 13 -20.91 -9.76 -14.48
CA ARG A 13 -21.39 -10.01 -13.11
C ARG A 13 -22.30 -11.23 -13.12
N ASP A 14 -22.02 -12.18 -12.26
CA ASP A 14 -22.91 -13.31 -12.04
C ASP A 14 -24.19 -12.85 -11.32
N LYS A 15 -25.35 -13.25 -11.82
CA LYS A 15 -26.64 -12.77 -11.31
C LYS A 15 -27.02 -13.41 -9.96
N ASN A 16 -26.50 -14.60 -9.66
CA ASN A 16 -26.89 -15.37 -8.48
C ASN A 16 -25.98 -15.08 -7.28
N THR A 17 -24.68 -14.96 -7.52
CA THR A 17 -23.65 -14.79 -6.48
C THR A 17 -23.12 -13.36 -6.38
N GLY A 18 -23.31 -12.55 -7.43
CA GLY A 18 -22.71 -11.22 -7.51
C GLY A 18 -21.22 -11.20 -7.81
N ALA A 19 -20.58 -12.35 -8.08
CA ALA A 19 -19.18 -12.44 -8.49
C ALA A 19 -18.90 -11.60 -9.74
N ARG A 20 -17.75 -10.93 -9.78
CA ARG A 20 -17.39 -9.96 -10.82
C ARG A 20 -16.14 -10.40 -11.55
N LEU A 21 -16.23 -10.45 -12.86
CA LEU A 21 -15.08 -10.50 -13.77
C LEU A 21 -14.85 -9.08 -14.28
N GLY A 22 -13.64 -8.57 -14.12
CA GLY A 22 -13.31 -7.22 -14.58
C GLY A 22 -11.83 -7.07 -14.91
N LYS A 23 -11.46 -5.90 -15.42
CA LYS A 23 -10.08 -5.55 -15.75
C LYS A 23 -9.70 -4.22 -15.12
N ILE A 24 -8.51 -4.17 -14.54
CA ILE A 24 -7.89 -2.94 -14.06
C ILE A 24 -6.76 -2.59 -15.03
N LYS A 25 -6.76 -1.35 -15.52
CA LYS A 25 -5.64 -0.77 -16.27
C LYS A 25 -4.84 0.13 -15.35
N THR A 26 -3.52 -0.02 -15.39
CA THR A 26 -2.54 0.81 -14.65
C THR A 26 -1.43 1.25 -15.62
N PRO A 27 -0.50 2.13 -15.22
CA PRO A 27 0.63 2.51 -16.07
C PRO A 27 1.53 1.34 -16.46
N HIS A 28 1.72 0.36 -15.58
CA HIS A 28 2.63 -0.78 -15.83
C HIS A 28 1.93 -2.06 -16.30
N GLY A 29 0.61 -2.03 -16.57
CA GLY A 29 -0.06 -3.17 -17.17
C GLY A 29 -1.54 -3.32 -16.86
N MET A 30 -2.09 -4.42 -17.37
CA MET A 30 -3.47 -4.85 -17.15
C MET A 30 -3.54 -5.95 -16.08
N ILE A 31 -4.58 -5.93 -15.28
CA ILE A 31 -4.85 -6.93 -14.23
C ILE A 31 -6.27 -7.45 -14.42
N ASP A 32 -6.43 -8.76 -14.59
CA ASP A 32 -7.72 -9.42 -14.57
C ASP A 32 -8.18 -9.60 -13.13
N THR A 33 -9.46 -9.35 -12.85
CA THR A 33 -10.06 -9.47 -11.51
C THR A 33 -11.15 -10.55 -11.53
N PRO A 34 -11.24 -11.42 -10.50
CA PRO A 34 -10.50 -11.39 -9.23
C PRO A 34 -9.02 -11.78 -9.37
N VAL A 35 -8.16 -11.17 -8.55
CA VAL A 35 -6.70 -11.37 -8.58
C VAL A 35 -6.17 -11.70 -7.19
N PHE A 36 -5.16 -12.56 -7.16
CA PHE A 36 -4.33 -12.79 -5.99
C PHE A 36 -3.00 -12.03 -6.13
N MET A 37 -2.54 -11.39 -5.07
CA MET A 37 -1.30 -10.61 -5.05
C MET A 37 -0.24 -11.31 -4.20
N PRO A 38 0.84 -11.85 -4.80
CA PRO A 38 2.02 -12.29 -4.04
C PRO A 38 2.62 -11.11 -3.25
N VAL A 39 3.11 -11.38 -2.04
CA VAL A 39 3.62 -10.35 -1.12
C VAL A 39 5.14 -10.30 -1.15
N GLY A 40 5.68 -9.12 -1.47
CA GLY A 40 7.08 -8.76 -1.36
C GLY A 40 7.35 -7.93 -0.10
N THR A 41 8.27 -8.39 0.75
CA THR A 41 8.54 -7.74 2.05
C THR A 41 9.73 -6.78 1.99
N GLN A 42 10.70 -7.00 1.10
CA GLN A 42 11.91 -6.16 0.97
C GLN A 42 12.28 -6.01 -0.51
N ALA A 43 11.33 -5.50 -1.31
CA ALA A 43 11.48 -5.41 -2.76
C ALA A 43 11.78 -6.79 -3.41
N THR A 44 11.26 -7.87 -2.82
CA THR A 44 11.39 -9.24 -3.32
C THR A 44 10.27 -10.10 -2.73
N VAL A 45 9.71 -11.00 -3.55
CA VAL A 45 8.88 -12.10 -3.07
C VAL A 45 9.83 -13.22 -2.64
N LYS A 46 9.72 -13.64 -1.38
CA LYS A 46 10.69 -14.56 -0.79
C LYS A 46 10.78 -15.85 -1.59
N SER A 47 12.01 -16.25 -1.91
CA SER A 47 12.33 -17.49 -2.64
C SER A 47 11.82 -17.57 -4.07
N MET A 48 11.42 -16.45 -4.69
CA MET A 48 11.00 -16.42 -6.10
C MET A 48 11.65 -15.27 -6.86
N THR A 49 12.06 -15.51 -8.10
CA THR A 49 12.49 -14.44 -9.00
C THR A 49 11.29 -13.75 -9.66
N PRO A 50 11.46 -12.51 -10.16
CA PRO A 50 10.44 -11.84 -10.97
C PRO A 50 9.97 -12.69 -12.17
N GLU A 51 10.87 -13.44 -12.80
CA GLU A 51 10.56 -14.32 -13.93
C GLU A 51 9.64 -15.46 -13.52
N GLU A 52 9.93 -16.15 -12.42
CA GLU A 52 9.08 -17.22 -11.89
C GLU A 52 7.67 -16.71 -11.55
N LEU A 53 7.56 -15.50 -11.00
CA LEU A 53 6.27 -14.85 -10.75
C LEU A 53 5.51 -14.59 -12.05
N LYS A 54 6.21 -14.16 -13.11
CA LYS A 54 5.60 -13.95 -14.42
C LYS A 54 5.12 -15.27 -15.04
N GLU A 55 5.90 -16.34 -14.88
CA GLU A 55 5.58 -17.69 -15.38
C GLU A 55 4.33 -18.28 -14.72
N ILE A 56 4.15 -18.09 -13.41
CA ILE A 56 2.92 -18.51 -12.71
C ILE A 56 1.73 -17.57 -12.98
N GLY A 57 1.89 -16.54 -13.80
CA GLY A 57 0.83 -15.64 -14.21
C GLY A 57 0.51 -14.51 -13.23
N ALA A 58 1.41 -14.17 -12.29
CA ALA A 58 1.19 -13.04 -11.40
C ALA A 58 1.14 -11.72 -12.20
N GLN A 59 -0.02 -11.06 -12.20
CA GLN A 59 -0.21 -9.80 -12.93
C GLN A 59 0.10 -8.57 -12.07
N ILE A 60 0.10 -8.72 -10.75
CA ILE A 60 0.37 -7.65 -9.78
C ILE A 60 0.96 -8.28 -8.52
N ILE A 61 1.80 -7.54 -7.81
CA ILE A 61 2.33 -7.91 -6.50
C ILE A 61 2.02 -6.83 -5.47
N LEU A 62 2.02 -7.20 -4.20
CA LEU A 62 2.02 -6.28 -3.08
C LEU A 62 3.46 -6.07 -2.60
N SER A 63 3.88 -4.82 -2.37
CA SER A 63 5.17 -4.51 -1.75
C SER A 63 4.96 -3.78 -0.43
N ASN A 64 5.76 -4.16 0.57
CA ASN A 64 5.64 -3.61 1.90
C ASN A 64 6.39 -2.28 2.07
N THR A 65 5.65 -1.21 2.34
CA THR A 65 6.19 0.13 2.52
C THR A 65 6.99 0.26 3.82
N TYR A 66 6.55 -0.38 4.91
CA TYR A 66 7.22 -0.25 6.21
C TYR A 66 8.68 -0.71 6.16
N HIS A 67 8.95 -1.85 5.55
CA HIS A 67 10.32 -2.35 5.44
C HIS A 67 11.17 -1.47 4.53
N LEU A 68 10.65 -1.05 3.37
CA LEU A 68 11.37 -0.20 2.42
C LEU A 68 11.62 1.21 2.95
N PHE A 69 10.71 1.73 3.77
CA PHE A 69 10.88 2.98 4.51
C PHE A 69 12.07 2.92 5.47
N LEU A 70 12.20 1.82 6.21
CA LEU A 70 13.30 1.65 7.17
C LEU A 70 14.63 1.34 6.48
N ARG A 71 14.61 0.45 5.48
CA ARG A 71 15.80 0.05 4.73
C ARG A 71 15.40 -0.52 3.36
N PRO A 72 15.98 -0.05 2.25
CA PRO A 72 17.09 0.92 2.16
C PRO A 72 16.68 2.39 2.34
N GLY A 73 15.38 2.69 2.42
CA GLY A 73 14.84 4.05 2.42
C GLY A 73 14.25 4.41 1.04
N SER A 74 13.12 5.11 1.02
CA SER A 74 12.38 5.42 -0.21
C SER A 74 13.16 6.32 -1.17
N LYS A 75 13.91 7.30 -0.66
CA LYS A 75 14.72 8.21 -1.48
C LYS A 75 15.78 7.49 -2.30
N LEU A 76 16.45 6.49 -1.70
CA LEU A 76 17.43 5.68 -2.43
C LEU A 76 16.76 4.86 -3.53
N ILE A 77 15.57 4.30 -3.26
CA ILE A 77 14.81 3.57 -4.27
C ILE A 77 14.37 4.50 -5.41
N ALA A 78 13.93 5.71 -5.10
CA ALA A 78 13.59 6.73 -6.09
C ALA A 78 14.80 7.08 -6.97
N GLU A 79 15.98 7.30 -6.37
CA GLU A 79 17.24 7.55 -7.07
C GLU A 79 17.68 6.37 -7.96
N ALA A 80 17.42 5.13 -7.52
CA ALA A 80 17.62 3.91 -8.31
C ALA A 80 16.61 3.75 -9.47
N GLY A 81 15.67 4.69 -9.61
CA GLY A 81 14.68 4.74 -10.69
C GLY A 81 13.34 4.09 -10.36
N GLY A 82 13.00 4.01 -9.07
CA GLY A 82 11.73 3.50 -8.57
C GLY A 82 11.75 2.01 -8.24
N LEU A 83 10.71 1.56 -7.53
CA LEU A 83 10.62 0.21 -7.01
C LEU A 83 10.63 -0.85 -8.10
N HIS A 84 9.92 -0.62 -9.22
CA HIS A 84 9.90 -1.52 -10.38
C HIS A 84 11.31 -1.84 -10.89
N LYS A 85 12.15 -0.82 -11.11
CA LYS A 85 13.55 -1.01 -11.53
C LYS A 85 14.38 -1.66 -10.44
N PHE A 86 14.21 -1.21 -9.20
CA PHE A 86 14.97 -1.71 -8.06
C PHE A 86 14.77 -3.22 -7.84
N MET A 87 13.57 -3.74 -8.09
CA MET A 87 13.24 -5.16 -7.91
C MET A 87 13.14 -5.98 -9.19
N HIS A 88 13.46 -5.38 -10.34
CA HIS A 88 13.32 -6.01 -11.67
C HIS A 88 11.90 -6.53 -11.97
N TRP A 89 10.88 -5.78 -11.53
CA TRP A 89 9.47 -6.08 -11.79
C TRP A 89 8.85 -5.00 -12.67
N ASP A 90 8.45 -5.37 -13.87
CA ASP A 90 7.92 -4.47 -14.93
C ASP A 90 6.39 -4.47 -15.01
N ARG A 91 5.72 -5.10 -14.04
CA ARG A 91 4.27 -5.23 -13.95
C ARG A 91 3.73 -4.39 -12.78
N PRO A 92 2.40 -4.27 -12.63
CA PRO A 92 1.82 -3.48 -11.56
C PRO A 92 2.28 -3.85 -10.14
N ILE A 93 2.41 -2.83 -9.29
CA ILE A 93 2.71 -2.97 -7.86
C ILE A 93 1.65 -2.22 -7.05
N LEU A 94 1.15 -2.87 -5.99
CA LEU A 94 0.43 -2.22 -4.91
C LEU A 94 1.35 -2.06 -3.71
N THR A 95 1.45 -0.87 -3.12
CA THR A 95 2.13 -0.66 -1.84
C THR A 95 1.13 -0.51 -0.71
N ASP A 96 1.34 -1.22 0.39
CA ASP A 96 0.59 -0.97 1.62
C ASP A 96 1.02 0.36 2.27
N SER A 97 0.26 0.85 3.25
CA SER A 97 0.54 2.14 3.88
C SER A 97 1.66 2.09 4.93
N GLY A 98 1.99 0.88 5.39
CA GLY A 98 2.88 0.61 6.52
C GLY A 98 2.22 0.69 7.90
N GLY A 99 0.97 1.16 8.00
CA GLY A 99 0.27 1.35 9.28
C GLY A 99 0.11 0.05 10.08
N PHE A 100 -0.26 -1.04 9.41
CA PHE A 100 -0.44 -2.35 10.03
C PHE A 100 0.85 -2.93 10.63
N GLN A 101 2.00 -2.74 9.97
CA GLN A 101 3.30 -3.25 10.44
C GLN A 101 3.83 -2.42 11.59
N VAL A 102 3.62 -1.10 11.56
CA VAL A 102 3.93 -0.25 12.71
C VAL A 102 3.12 -0.69 13.93
N TYR A 103 1.85 -1.06 13.74
CA TYR A 103 1.01 -1.59 14.80
C TYR A 103 1.45 -2.98 15.30
N SER A 104 1.74 -3.92 14.40
CA SER A 104 2.00 -5.32 14.76
C SER A 104 3.43 -5.63 15.20
N LEU A 105 4.43 -4.85 14.75
CA LEU A 105 5.86 -5.13 14.99
C LEU A 105 6.50 -4.22 16.03
N SER A 106 5.86 -3.10 16.41
CA SER A 106 6.41 -2.21 17.44
C SER A 106 5.70 -2.44 18.77
N ALA A 107 6.40 -3.09 19.71
CA ALA A 107 5.93 -3.27 21.09
C ALA A 107 5.71 -1.93 21.84
N LEU A 108 6.23 -0.83 21.29
CA LEU A 108 6.11 0.53 21.79
C LEU A 108 5.74 1.44 20.62
N ASN A 109 4.45 1.51 20.31
CA ASN A 109 3.88 2.50 19.42
C ASN A 109 3.05 3.53 20.22
N GLU A 110 3.15 4.79 19.82
CA GLU A 110 2.31 5.86 20.31
C GLU A 110 1.55 6.45 19.12
N ILE A 111 0.22 6.32 19.16
CA ILE A 111 -0.67 6.75 18.09
C ILE A 111 -1.31 8.07 18.51
N THR A 112 -0.98 9.14 17.80
CA THR A 112 -1.55 10.48 18.01
C THR A 112 -2.49 10.83 16.84
N GLU A 113 -3.00 12.06 16.78
CA GLU A 113 -3.76 12.52 15.60
C GLU A 113 -2.81 12.80 14.42
N GLU A 114 -1.57 13.20 14.71
CA GLU A 114 -0.56 13.57 13.72
C GLU A 114 -0.03 12.35 12.96
N GLY A 115 0.07 11.21 13.63
CA GLY A 115 0.58 9.96 13.07
C GLY A 115 0.95 8.94 14.14
N VAL A 116 1.97 8.14 13.84
CA VAL A 116 2.44 7.07 14.73
C VAL A 116 3.93 7.21 14.99
N HIS A 117 4.28 7.32 16.28
CA HIS A 117 5.65 7.16 16.75
C HIS A 117 5.92 5.70 17.06
N PHE A 118 7.07 5.18 16.63
CA PHE A 118 7.42 3.78 16.86
C PHE A 118 8.94 3.60 16.93
N ARG A 119 9.39 2.48 17.51
CA ARG A 119 10.79 2.07 17.44
C ARG A 119 11.02 1.11 16.28
N SER A 120 12.05 1.39 15.50
CA SER A 120 12.54 0.53 14.42
C SER A 120 12.96 -0.84 14.99
N HIS A 121 12.46 -1.92 14.40
CA HIS A 121 12.84 -3.29 14.77
C HIS A 121 14.27 -3.66 14.32
N LEU A 122 14.90 -2.82 13.48
CA LEU A 122 16.25 -3.07 12.96
C LEU A 122 17.34 -2.60 13.92
N ASP A 123 17.14 -1.43 14.55
CA ASP A 123 18.18 -0.74 15.33
C ASP A 123 17.65 -0.05 16.59
N GLY A 124 16.35 -0.12 16.87
CA GLY A 124 15.71 0.51 18.02
C GLY A 124 15.55 2.04 17.91
N SER A 125 15.92 2.64 16.78
CA SER A 125 15.81 4.09 16.57
C SER A 125 14.34 4.55 16.60
N SER A 126 14.11 5.74 17.16
CA SER A 126 12.78 6.36 17.16
C SER A 126 12.43 6.85 15.76
N LYS A 127 11.24 6.49 15.29
CA LYS A 127 10.70 6.84 13.98
C LYS A 127 9.31 7.43 14.14
N PHE A 128 8.90 8.19 13.14
CA PHE A 128 7.56 8.76 13.03
C PHE A 128 7.05 8.57 11.60
N ILE A 129 5.79 8.18 11.47
CA ILE A 129 5.09 8.11 10.19
C ILE A 129 3.73 8.79 10.33
N SER A 130 3.44 9.72 9.43
CA SER A 130 2.15 10.38 9.29
C SER A 130 1.49 9.99 7.96
N PRO A 131 0.20 10.29 7.75
CA PRO A 131 -0.44 10.25 6.44
C PRO A 131 0.40 10.86 5.32
N GLU A 132 1.01 12.03 5.54
CA GLU A 132 1.83 12.74 4.54
C GLU A 132 3.14 12.00 4.26
N ILE A 133 3.84 11.52 5.30
CA ILE A 133 5.09 10.77 5.14
C ILE A 133 4.81 9.44 4.43
N SER A 134 3.73 8.73 4.77
CA SER A 134 3.34 7.50 4.08
C SER A 134 3.07 7.74 2.60
N MET A 135 2.40 8.85 2.25
CA MET A 135 2.18 9.21 0.84
C MET A 135 3.49 9.59 0.14
N GLU A 136 4.37 10.36 0.78
CA GLU A 136 5.67 10.71 0.22
C GLU A 136 6.51 9.46 -0.07
N VAL A 137 6.58 8.54 0.88
CA VAL A 137 7.29 7.26 0.73
C VAL A 137 6.71 6.45 -0.42
N GLN A 138 5.39 6.29 -0.50
CA GLN A 138 4.76 5.52 -1.58
C GLN A 138 4.91 6.20 -2.96
N MET A 139 4.97 7.54 -3.01
CA MET A 139 5.28 8.29 -4.23
C MET A 139 6.73 8.09 -4.67
N ASP A 140 7.69 8.13 -3.74
CA ASP A 140 9.10 7.84 -4.01
C ASP A 140 9.29 6.41 -4.53
N LEU A 141 8.55 5.44 -3.98
CA LEU A 141 8.58 4.05 -4.45
C LEU A 141 8.01 3.91 -5.87
N GLY A 142 7.04 4.74 -6.26
CA GLY A 142 6.49 4.76 -7.62
C GLY A 142 5.60 3.56 -7.97
N SER A 143 4.94 2.93 -6.99
CA SER A 143 3.97 1.84 -7.20
C SER A 143 2.70 2.31 -7.91
N ASP A 144 2.05 1.44 -8.69
CA ASP A 144 0.83 1.78 -9.45
C ASP A 144 -0.38 2.09 -8.56
N ILE A 145 -0.48 1.39 -7.43
CA ILE A 145 -1.56 1.54 -6.45
C ILE A 145 -0.93 1.80 -5.07
N VAL A 146 -1.38 2.84 -4.40
CA VAL A 146 -0.95 3.22 -3.05
C VAL A 146 -2.13 3.12 -2.10
N MET A 147 -1.90 2.62 -0.90
CA MET A 147 -2.92 2.51 0.13
C MET A 147 -2.88 3.72 1.05
N ALA A 148 -4.04 4.31 1.34
CA ALA A 148 -4.16 5.37 2.33
C ALA A 148 -3.63 4.88 3.70
N PHE A 149 -3.00 5.79 4.43
CA PHE A 149 -2.55 5.51 5.79
C PHE A 149 -3.75 5.41 6.72
N ASP A 150 -3.83 4.30 7.43
CA ASP A 150 -4.85 3.99 8.41
C ASP A 150 -4.20 3.44 9.68
N GLU A 151 -4.99 3.36 10.73
CA GLU A 151 -4.67 2.56 11.90
C GLU A 151 -5.46 1.26 11.81
N CYS A 152 -4.97 0.19 12.41
CA CYS A 152 -5.70 -1.08 12.46
C CYS A 152 -6.05 -1.35 13.93
N PRO A 153 -7.34 -1.33 14.31
CA PRO A 153 -7.74 -1.56 15.67
C PRO A 153 -7.66 -3.07 15.98
N PRO A 154 -7.48 -3.46 17.24
CA PRO A 154 -7.61 -4.85 17.62
C PRO A 154 -9.04 -5.33 17.34
N TYR A 155 -9.18 -6.59 16.90
CA TYR A 155 -10.48 -7.19 16.57
C TYR A 155 -11.48 -7.17 17.74
N HIS A 156 -10.99 -7.26 18.98
CA HIS A 156 -11.79 -7.28 20.21
C HIS A 156 -11.86 -5.91 20.90
N ALA A 157 -12.18 -4.85 20.18
CA ALA A 157 -12.41 -3.53 20.75
C ALA A 157 -13.89 -3.25 21.01
N ASP A 158 -14.18 -2.38 21.97
CA ASP A 158 -15.55 -1.91 22.20
C ASP A 158 -16.01 -0.95 21.08
N TYR A 159 -17.32 -0.76 20.99
CA TYR A 159 -17.92 0.08 19.95
C TYR A 159 -17.39 1.53 20.00
N ASP A 160 -17.28 2.10 21.20
CA ASP A 160 -16.85 3.49 21.38
C ASP A 160 -15.38 3.67 20.94
N TYR A 161 -14.53 2.69 21.16
CA TYR A 161 -13.15 2.68 20.67
C TYR A 161 -13.12 2.61 19.15
N ILE A 162 -13.87 1.68 18.54
CA ILE A 162 -13.94 1.53 17.08
C ILE A 162 -14.47 2.81 16.43
N ALA A 163 -15.48 3.46 16.99
CA ALA A 163 -16.04 4.70 16.48
C ALA A 163 -15.00 5.83 16.46
N ARG A 164 -14.27 6.05 17.57
CA ARG A 164 -13.18 7.06 17.63
C ARG A 164 -12.07 6.77 16.62
N PHE A 165 -11.72 5.50 16.48
CA PHE A 165 -10.71 5.03 15.53
C PHE A 165 -11.15 5.27 14.07
N LEU A 166 -12.41 4.94 13.74
CA LEU A 166 -12.98 5.15 12.41
C LEU A 166 -12.92 6.64 12.03
N GLU A 167 -13.28 7.53 12.95
CA GLU A 167 -13.19 8.98 12.72
C GLU A 167 -11.75 9.42 12.41
N ARG A 168 -10.76 8.89 13.13
CA ARG A 168 -9.33 9.16 12.85
C ARG A 168 -8.92 8.62 11.48
N THR A 169 -9.30 7.40 11.13
CA THR A 169 -9.03 6.82 9.80
C THR A 169 -9.60 7.68 8.68
N ILE A 170 -10.83 8.20 8.84
CA ILE A 170 -11.43 9.10 7.84
C ILE A 170 -10.64 10.40 7.70
N ARG A 171 -10.22 11.02 8.83
CA ARG A 171 -9.39 12.23 8.81
C ARG A 171 -8.03 11.97 8.16
N TRP A 172 -7.40 10.83 8.44
CA TRP A 172 -6.14 10.41 7.83
C TRP A 172 -6.29 10.12 6.34
N ALA A 173 -7.36 9.45 5.91
CA ALA A 173 -7.63 9.24 4.50
C ALA A 173 -7.79 10.55 3.72
N LYS A 174 -8.42 11.57 4.33
CA LYS A 174 -8.49 12.92 3.77
C LYS A 174 -7.10 13.55 3.62
N ARG A 175 -6.26 13.47 4.65
CA ARG A 175 -4.87 13.95 4.61
C ARG A 175 -4.03 13.24 3.56
N CYS A 176 -4.17 11.92 3.43
CA CYS A 176 -3.52 11.15 2.35
C CYS A 176 -3.94 11.66 0.97
N LYS A 177 -5.25 11.87 0.76
CA LYS A 177 -5.76 12.38 -0.52
C LYS A 177 -5.23 13.79 -0.83
N GLU A 178 -5.09 14.65 0.16
CA GLU A 178 -4.52 16.00 0.01
C GLU A 178 -3.00 15.97 -0.22
N ALA A 179 -2.29 15.03 0.40
CA ALA A 179 -0.85 14.84 0.25
C ALA A 179 -0.46 14.15 -1.07
N MET A 180 -1.38 13.41 -1.68
CA MET A 180 -1.16 12.68 -2.93
C MET A 180 -1.03 13.65 -4.11
N ARG A 181 0.16 13.70 -4.72
CA ARG A 181 0.48 14.60 -5.84
C ARG A 181 0.82 13.86 -7.13
N SER A 182 0.96 12.54 -7.07
CA SER A 182 1.33 11.73 -8.24
C SER A 182 0.14 11.58 -9.18
N GLU A 183 0.35 11.89 -10.46
CA GLU A 183 -0.64 11.69 -11.52
C GLU A 183 -0.64 10.25 -12.08
N ASN A 184 0.39 9.46 -11.72
CA ASN A 184 0.64 8.11 -12.25
C ASN A 184 0.31 7.00 -11.26
N GLN A 185 -0.19 7.31 -10.07
CA GLN A 185 -0.45 6.32 -9.03
C GLN A 185 -1.88 6.49 -8.51
N ALA A 186 -2.59 5.39 -8.32
CA ALA A 186 -3.95 5.39 -7.80
C ALA A 186 -3.96 5.25 -6.28
N LEU A 187 -4.68 6.14 -5.58
CA LEU A 187 -4.87 6.05 -4.13
C LEU A 187 -6.13 5.26 -3.79
N PHE A 188 -5.97 4.16 -3.04
CA PHE A 188 -7.08 3.38 -2.48
C PHE A 188 -7.33 3.77 -1.03
N GLY A 189 -8.59 3.96 -0.67
CA GLY A 189 -9.01 4.09 0.72
C GLY A 189 -9.16 2.73 1.40
N ILE A 190 -9.06 2.72 2.73
CA ILE A 190 -9.28 1.52 3.54
C ILE A 190 -10.56 1.73 4.35
N ILE A 191 -11.53 0.84 4.15
CA ILE A 191 -12.77 0.85 4.93
C ILE A 191 -12.51 0.16 6.26
N GLN A 192 -12.96 0.78 7.32
CA GLN A 192 -12.81 0.37 8.72
C GLN A 192 -14.18 0.49 9.42
N GLY A 193 -14.26 0.03 10.68
CA GLY A 193 -15.50 0.00 11.47
C GLY A 193 -16.31 -1.27 11.28
#